data_AF-A0A949DBL8-F1
#
_entry.id   AF-A0A949DBL8-F1
#
_cell.length_a   1.000
_cell.length_b   1.000
_cell.length_c   1.000
_cell.angle_alpha   90.00
_cell.angle_beta   90.00
_cell.angle_gamma   90.00
#
_symmetry.space_group_name_H-M   'P 1'
#
loop_
_entity.id
_entity.type
_entity.pdbx_description
1 polymer ?
#
loop_
_entity_poly.entity_id
_entity_poly.type
_entity_poly.pdbx_seq_one_letter_code
_entity_poly.pdbx_strand_id
1 'polypeptide(L)'
;MQNKIIKLAIIIGILIISFSVFYYLVIFPNQNKYDLEKCLFDAQMIYDEQWKERCLALGEAIGEDGFCQTLPSEIAYWIREEHFQLLDKCFRQYPR
;
A
#
# COMPACT_ATOMS: atom_id res chain seq x y z
N MET A 1 39.74 -14.06 -33.49
CA MET A 1 39.19 -14.02 -32.11
C MET A 1 38.28 -12.82 -31.87
N GLN A 2 38.62 -11.61 -32.33
CA GLN A 2 37.81 -10.37 -32.14
C GLN A 2 36.31 -10.50 -32.51
N ASN A 3 35.96 -11.10 -33.66
CA ASN A 3 34.56 -11.25 -34.07
C ASN A 3 33.69 -12.10 -33.13
N LYS A 4 34.28 -13.05 -32.39
CA LYS A 4 33.54 -13.86 -31.41
C LYS A 4 33.23 -13.06 -30.15
N ILE A 5 34.18 -12.22 -29.72
CA ILE A 5 34.05 -11.34 -28.55
C ILE A 5 32.98 -10.27 -28.80
N ILE A 6 32.99 -9.65 -30.00
CA ILE A 6 32.00 -8.64 -30.38
C ILE A 6 30.58 -9.25 -30.40
N LYS A 7 30.42 -10.46 -30.98
CA LYS A 7 29.12 -11.16 -30.97
C LYS A 7 28.64 -11.48 -29.55
N LEU A 8 29.55 -11.92 -28.67
CA LEU A 8 29.23 -12.19 -27.26
C LEU A 8 28.76 -10.92 -26.54
N ALA A 9 29.45 -9.79 -26.75
CA ALA A 9 29.10 -8.51 -26.14
C ALA A 9 27.72 -8.02 -26.59
N ILE A 10 27.39 -8.18 -27.87
CA ILE A 10 26.06 -7.83 -28.40
C ILE A 10 24.96 -8.67 -27.75
N ILE A 11 25.17 -9.99 -27.61
CA ILE A 11 24.21 -10.90 -26.97
C ILE A 11 23.99 -10.51 -25.51
N ILE A 12 25.06 -10.24 -24.76
CA ILE A 12 24.99 -9.80 -23.36
C ILE A 12 24.26 -8.46 -23.26
N GLY A 13 24.55 -7.51 -24.16
CA GLY A 13 23.87 -6.22 -24.21
C GLY A 13 22.36 -6.36 -24.42
N ILE A 14 21.94 -7.20 -25.37
CA ILE A 14 20.53 -7.49 -25.61
C ILE A 14 19.87 -8.13 -24.39
N LEU A 15 20.54 -9.07 -23.73
CA LEU A 15 20.03 -9.71 -22.52
C LEU A 15 19.83 -8.70 -21.39
N ILE A 16 20.79 -7.80 -21.14
CA ILE A 16 20.67 -6.77 -20.10
C ILE A 16 19.47 -5.86 -20.40
N ILE A 17 19.36 -5.35 -21.62
CA ILE A 17 18.24 -4.48 -22.02
C ILE A 17 16.90 -5.20 -21.83
N SER A 18 16.81 -6.46 -22.27
CA SER A 18 15.60 -7.26 -22.14
C SER A 18 15.23 -7.48 -20.67
N PHE A 19 16.21 -7.73 -19.81
CA PHE A 19 16.01 -7.90 -18.37
C PHE A 19 15.57 -6.60 -17.69
N SER A 20 16.14 -5.45 -18.10
CA SER A 20 15.74 -4.14 -17.60
C SER A 20 14.29 -3.81 -17.97
N VAL A 21 13.87 -4.10 -19.21
CA VAL A 21 12.49 -3.90 -19.64
C VAL A 21 11.53 -4.83 -18.89
N PHE A 22 11.90 -6.10 -18.71
CA PHE A 22 11.10 -7.05 -17.91
C PHE A 22 10.95 -6.58 -16.46
N TYR A 23 12.05 -6.12 -15.85
CA TYR A 23 12.01 -5.59 -14.48
C TYR A 23 11.06 -4.39 -14.37
N TYR A 24 11.15 -3.45 -15.31
CA TYR A 24 10.32 -2.24 -15.29
C TYR A 24 8.85 -2.51 -15.58
N LEU A 25 8.52 -3.45 -16.48
CA LEU A 25 7.13 -3.73 -16.87
C LEU A 25 6.43 -4.75 -15.98
N VAL A 26 7.16 -5.64 -15.31
CA VAL A 26 6.57 -6.75 -14.56
C VAL A 26 6.85 -6.65 -13.07
N ILE A 27 8.10 -6.42 -12.68
CA ILE A 27 8.49 -6.46 -11.26
C ILE A 27 8.10 -5.15 -10.56
N PHE A 28 8.49 -4.01 -11.12
CA PHE A 28 8.22 -2.69 -10.52
C PHE A 28 6.72 -2.40 -10.32
N PRO A 29 5.81 -2.65 -11.28
CA PRO A 29 4.38 -2.41 -11.08
C PRO A 29 3.76 -3.37 -10.08
N ASN A 30 4.25 -4.62 -10.00
CA ASN A 30 3.78 -5.58 -9.01
C ASN A 30 4.21 -5.19 -7.59
N GLN A 31 5.42 -4.65 -7.42
CA GLN A 31 5.86 -4.10 -6.14
C GLN A 31 5.00 -2.91 -5.71
N ASN A 32 4.75 -1.95 -6.61
CA ASN A 32 3.87 -0.82 -6.29
C ASN A 32 2.45 -1.26 -5.89
N LYS A 33 1.89 -2.28 -6.55
CA LYS A 33 0.58 -2.83 -6.17
C LYS A 33 0.61 -3.45 -4.76
N TYR A 34 1.62 -4.26 -4.48
CA TYR A 34 1.78 -4.87 -3.16
C TYR A 34 1.96 -3.80 -2.07
N ASP A 35 2.80 -2.80 -2.31
CA ASP A 35 3.04 -1.73 -1.36
C ASP A 35 1.80 -0.84 -1.17
N LEU A 36 1.02 -0.59 -2.23
CA LEU A 36 -0.27 0.08 -2.14
C LEU A 36 -1.27 -0.74 -1.30
N GLU A 37 -1.44 -2.03 -1.58
CA GLU A 37 -2.32 -2.92 -0.82
C GLU A 37 -1.94 -2.95 0.66
N LYS A 38 -0.63 -3.05 0.94
CA LYS A 38 -0.11 -3.00 2.31
C LYS A 38 -0.43 -1.67 2.98
N CYS A 39 -0.19 -0.55 2.30
CA CYS A 39 -0.48 0.79 2.84
C CYS A 39 -1.98 0.96 3.14
N LEU A 40 -2.86 0.51 2.24
CA LEU A 40 -4.31 0.55 2.44
C LEU A 40 -4.74 -0.32 3.62
N PHE A 41 -4.14 -1.50 3.77
CA PHE A 41 -4.39 -2.39 4.90
C PHE A 41 -3.95 -1.76 6.23
N ASP A 42 -2.76 -1.16 6.29
CA ASP A 42 -2.27 -0.46 7.48
C ASP A 42 -3.19 0.73 7.84
N ALA A 43 -3.66 1.49 6.85
CA ALA A 43 -4.61 2.59 7.06
C ALA A 43 -5.96 2.10 7.61
N GLN A 44 -6.43 0.92 7.19
CA GLN A 44 -7.62 0.29 7.74
C GLN A 44 -7.41 -0.17 9.18
N MET A 45 -6.28 -0.82 9.49
CA MET A 45 -5.97 -1.24 10.85
C MET A 45 -5.92 -0.06 11.83
N ILE A 46 -5.32 1.06 11.42
CA ILE A 46 -5.27 2.27 12.25
C ILE A 46 -6.67 2.79 12.53
N TYR A 47 -7.54 2.85 11.50
CA TYR A 47 -8.93 3.25 11.67
C TYR A 47 -9.67 2.34 12.66
N ASP A 48 -9.50 1.03 12.52
CA ASP A 48 -10.15 0.03 13.37
C ASP A 48 -9.70 0.14 14.82
N GLU A 49 -8.39 0.30 15.05
CA GLU A 49 -7.79 0.47 16.36
C GLU A 49 -8.28 1.77 17.02
N GLN A 50 -8.24 2.89 16.31
CA GLN A 50 -8.73 4.17 16.82
C GLN A 50 -10.22 4.12 17.18
N TRP A 51 -11.04 3.51 16.32
CA TRP A 51 -12.47 3.35 16.61
C TRP A 51 -12.67 2.57 17.90
N LYS A 52 -12.01 1.42 18.02
CA LYS A 52 -12.08 0.54 19.19
C LYS A 52 -11.61 1.24 20.47
N GLU A 53 -10.49 1.94 20.42
CA GLU A 53 -9.96 2.70 21.55
C GLU A 53 -10.96 3.76 22.04
N ARG A 54 -11.60 4.48 21.11
CA ARG A 54 -12.62 5.49 21.47
C ARG A 54 -13.87 4.86 22.06
N CYS A 55 -14.32 3.73 21.52
CA CYS A 55 -15.43 2.98 22.11
C CYS A 55 -15.12 2.60 23.57
N LEU A 56 -13.94 2.02 23.82
CA LEU A 56 -13.52 1.63 25.17
C LEU A 56 -13.40 2.83 26.11
N ALA A 57 -12.84 3.95 25.63
CA ALA A 57 -12.68 5.16 26.42
C ALA A 57 -14.03 5.79 26.83
N LEU A 58 -15.07 5.60 26.03
CA LEU A 58 -16.43 6.04 26.32
C LEU A 58 -17.23 5.03 27.15
N GLY A 59 -16.67 3.85 27.44
CA GLY A 59 -17.35 2.77 28.14
C GLY A 59 -18.43 2.07 27.31
N GLU A 60 -18.40 2.23 25.99
CA GLU A 60 -19.34 1.60 25.07
C GLU A 60 -19.07 0.10 24.91
N ALA A 61 -20.13 -0.67 24.77
CA ALA A 61 -20.02 -2.10 24.48
C ALA A 61 -19.50 -2.31 23.06
N ILE A 62 -18.54 -3.23 22.91
CA ILE A 62 -18.02 -3.64 21.61
C ILE A 62 -18.85 -4.82 21.09
N GLY A 63 -19.31 -4.74 19.85
CA GLY A 63 -19.99 -5.82 19.14
C GLY A 63 -19.05 -6.98 18.79
N GLU A 64 -19.61 -8.06 18.24
CA GLU A 64 -18.83 -9.21 17.77
C GLU A 64 -17.87 -8.87 16.63
N ASP A 65 -18.14 -7.77 15.92
CA ASP A 65 -17.30 -7.21 14.86
C ASP A 65 -16.08 -6.44 15.40
N GLY A 66 -16.01 -6.17 16.70
CA GLY A 66 -14.91 -5.41 17.30
C GLY A 66 -15.14 -3.90 17.35
N PHE A 67 -16.34 -3.42 17.02
CA PHE A 67 -16.69 -1.99 16.98
C PHE A 67 -17.88 -1.68 17.89
N CYS A 68 -17.96 -0.46 18.42
CA CYS A 68 -19.21 0.05 18.99
C CYS A 68 -20.08 0.68 17.88
N GLN A 69 -21.40 0.55 18.01
CA GLN A 69 -22.36 1.08 17.03
C GLN A 69 -22.36 2.60 16.94
N THR A 70 -22.08 3.28 18.04
CA THR A 70 -22.22 4.74 18.13
C THR A 70 -20.99 5.36 18.75
N LEU A 71 -20.30 6.21 17.97
CA LEU A 71 -19.36 7.19 18.50
C LEU A 71 -20.00 8.58 18.39
N PRO A 72 -19.66 9.52 19.29
CA PRO A 72 -20.02 10.92 19.15
C PRO A 72 -19.64 11.43 17.75
N SER A 73 -20.53 12.19 17.13
CA SER A 73 -20.42 12.60 15.72
C SER A 73 -19.10 13.30 15.40
N GLU A 74 -18.60 14.11 16.34
CA GLU A 74 -17.31 14.79 16.19
C GLU A 74 -16.13 13.81 16.18
N ILE A 75 -16.11 12.83 17.09
CA ILE A 75 -15.04 11.82 17.16
C ILE A 75 -15.07 10.92 15.92
N ALA A 76 -16.26 10.45 15.53
CA ALA A 76 -16.44 9.63 14.34
C ALA A 76 -16.00 10.38 13.07
N TYR A 77 -16.27 11.69 13.00
CA TYR A 77 -15.83 12.55 11.91
C TYR A 77 -14.29 12.63 11.84
N TRP A 78 -13.63 12.91 12.95
CA TRP A 78 -12.16 13.03 12.99
C TRP A 78 -11.45 11.73 12.61
N ILE A 79 -11.88 10.58 13.14
CA ILE A 79 -11.31 9.26 12.79
C ILE A 79 -11.48 8.99 11.29
N ARG A 80 -12.65 9.31 10.73
CA ARG A 80 -12.94 9.10 9.31
C ARG A 80 -12.10 10.03 8.43
N GLU A 81 -11.95 11.29 8.81
CA GLU A 81 -11.15 12.26 8.09
C GLU A 81 -9.67 11.86 8.07
N GLU A 82 -9.12 11.43 9.22
CA GLU A 82 -7.75 10.92 9.30
C GLU A 82 -7.56 9.68 8.41
N HIS A 83 -8.51 8.74 8.43
CA HIS A 83 -8.47 7.58 7.56
C HIS A 83 -8.49 7.98 6.07
N PHE A 84 -9.33 8.93 5.65
CA PHE A 84 -9.31 9.44 4.28
C PHE A 84 -7.97 10.06 3.89
N GLN A 85 -7.34 10.81 4.80
CA GLN A 85 -6.02 11.37 4.56
C GLN A 85 -4.94 10.29 4.41
N LEU A 86 -5.02 9.21 5.18
CA LEU A 86 -4.12 8.07 5.05
C LEU A 86 -4.32 7.34 3.71
N LEU A 87 -5.57 7.10 3.31
CA LEU A 87 -5.88 6.50 2.01
C LEU A 87 -5.34 7.34 0.86
N ASP A 88 -5.59 8.64 0.89
CA ASP A 88 -5.11 9.57 -0.13
C ASP A 88 -3.57 9.64 -0.18
N LYS A 89 -2.91 9.58 0.98
CA LYS A 89 -1.45 9.44 1.06
C LYS A 89 -0.96 8.15 0.40
N CYS A 90 -1.62 7.01 0.63
CA CYS A 90 -1.26 5.74 0.01
C CYS A 90 -1.35 5.81 -1.52
N PHE A 91 -2.44 6.37 -2.07
CA PHE A 91 -2.60 6.50 -3.52
C PHE A 91 -1.61 7.49 -4.15
N ARG A 92 -1.22 8.55 -3.44
CA ARG A 92 -0.19 9.50 -3.91
C ARG A 92 1.22 8.88 -3.88
N GLN A 93 1.52 8.06 -2.87
CA GLN A 93 2.84 7.46 -2.70
C GLN A 93 3.07 6.26 -3.62
N TYR A 94 2.02 5.48 -3.90
CA TYR A 94 2.07 4.28 -4.73
C TYR A 94 1.12 4.40 -5.93
N PRO A 95 1.52 5.16 -6.97
CA PRO A 95 0.72 5.30 -8.18
C PRO A 95 0.57 3.95 -8.90
N ARG A 96 -0.64 3.73 -9.43
CA ARG A 96 -1.03 2.53 -10.17
C ARG A 96 -0.37 2.40 -11.54
#